data_AF-A0A2D7EZK2-F1
#
_entry.id   AF-A0A2D7EZK2-F1
#
_cell.length_a   1.000
_cell.length_b   1.000
_cell.length_c   1.000
_cell.angle_alpha   90.00
_cell.angle_beta   90.00
_cell.angle_gamma   90.00
#
_symmetry.space_group_name_H-M   'P 1'
#
loop_
_entity.id
_entity.type
_entity.pdbx_description
1 polymer ?
#
loop_
_entity_poly.entity_id
_entity_poly.type
_entity_poly.pdbx_seq_one_letter_code
_entity_poly.pdbx_strand_id
1 'polypeptide(L)'
;MRCDIADFFPSLTKDRVNALFLHLGFQEIPSDLLSRFTTINWTLPLGLQASPLIANLICKALDDELQTLAGQHRLLYTRYADDISLSGEKVVLVFADINEVVARHGFTLSSRKYRITKRGLAHFVTGLSISDSIPRIPRRIKRSLRQELYYANKYGIKEHLRKRSSTSYQSDINHISGLLSYIHSVEPELAARLKGQWLGILDRDKLSQAYLPRFDRQARSLTYLIDETVIKIPDSQEVLALCCVMVEDEMEFRDLVNYLVNRYLLDPFSSAEKNILEAKRAHFTELSQAFRTDYLRDIATRPFRAYVIYNVLNKSCYEDQYVELLSRLLTHRYISSDRAKVDVVCEENPQVSPAKIDELVRTRYAALEKRGSRRPIDIPQTVIGGKRDRPELSLSVAVLWVFRSYAQVETPKGSQGHRKPGETSERRFESIRDKIRLIMSLPTAQNFTLNKHFYPWQGGNPLMRRSKAYLSLPR
;
A
#
# COMPACT_ATOMS: atom_id res chain seq x y z
N MET A 1 6.65 3.82 -26.67
CA MET A 1 5.81 2.89 -27.43
C MET A 1 4.71 2.38 -26.52
N ARG A 2 3.51 2.19 -27.05
CA ARG A 2 2.37 1.59 -26.37
C ARG A 2 1.75 0.51 -27.25
N CYS A 3 1.42 -0.62 -26.66
CA CYS A 3 0.64 -1.69 -27.25
C CYS A 3 -0.33 -2.25 -26.21
N ASP A 4 -1.24 -3.10 -26.64
CA ASP A 4 -2.37 -3.59 -25.85
C ASP A 4 -2.63 -5.04 -26.23
N ILE A 5 -2.89 -5.89 -25.23
CA ILE A 5 -3.23 -7.29 -25.44
C ILE A 5 -4.72 -7.38 -25.81
N ALA A 6 -4.99 -7.91 -27.00
CA ALA A 6 -6.34 -8.16 -27.47
C ALA A 6 -7.05 -9.20 -26.59
N ASP A 7 -8.31 -8.95 -26.28
CA ASP A 7 -9.20 -9.86 -25.52
C ASP A 7 -8.57 -10.40 -24.24
N PHE A 8 -7.85 -9.54 -23.52
CA PHE A 8 -7.03 -9.93 -22.37
C PHE A 8 -7.76 -10.80 -21.34
N PHE A 9 -8.84 -10.30 -20.73
CA PHE A 9 -9.61 -11.07 -19.74
C PHE A 9 -10.28 -12.33 -20.33
N PRO A 10 -10.97 -12.25 -21.49
CA PRO A 10 -11.46 -13.45 -22.17
C PRO A 10 -10.39 -14.52 -22.46
N SER A 11 -9.14 -14.12 -22.72
CA SER A 11 -8.02 -15.05 -22.95
C SER A 11 -7.50 -15.77 -21.70
N LEU A 12 -7.94 -15.35 -20.51
CA LEU A 12 -7.58 -15.96 -19.23
C LEU A 12 -8.63 -17.02 -18.87
N THR A 13 -8.50 -18.20 -19.48
CA THR A 13 -9.44 -19.32 -19.30
C THR A 13 -9.32 -19.95 -17.91
N LYS A 14 -10.36 -20.67 -17.49
CA LYS A 14 -10.39 -21.48 -16.27
C LYS A 14 -9.18 -22.42 -16.17
N ASP A 15 -8.73 -23.00 -17.28
CA ASP A 15 -7.56 -23.89 -17.28
C ASP A 15 -6.25 -23.14 -17.00
N ARG A 16 -6.09 -21.90 -17.51
CA ARG A 16 -4.93 -21.06 -17.17
C ARG A 16 -4.94 -20.65 -15.70
N VAL A 17 -6.12 -20.37 -15.15
CA VAL A 17 -6.28 -20.06 -13.72
C VAL A 17 -6.00 -21.30 -12.86
N ASN A 18 -6.46 -22.49 -13.27
CA ASN A 18 -6.17 -23.76 -12.60
C ASN A 18 -4.66 -24.06 -12.61
N ALA A 19 -4.01 -23.93 -13.78
CA ALA A 19 -2.58 -24.11 -13.94
C ALA A 19 -1.77 -23.14 -13.07
N LEU A 20 -2.25 -21.90 -12.89
CA LEU A 20 -1.66 -20.96 -11.94
C LEU A 20 -1.72 -21.51 -10.51
N PHE A 21 -2.86 -21.98 -10.03
CA PHE A 21 -2.97 -22.50 -8.66
C PHE A 21 -2.10 -23.73 -8.42
N LEU A 22 -2.04 -24.64 -9.40
CA LEU A 22 -1.13 -25.78 -9.37
C LEU A 22 0.34 -25.32 -9.30
N HIS A 23 0.71 -24.32 -10.11
CA HIS A 23 2.07 -23.75 -10.09
C HIS A 23 2.40 -23.07 -8.75
N LEU A 24 1.41 -22.54 -8.04
CA LEU A 24 1.55 -21.99 -6.68
C LEU A 24 1.65 -23.08 -5.60
N GLY A 25 1.58 -24.37 -5.97
CA GLY A 25 1.73 -25.51 -5.05
C GLY A 25 0.43 -26.01 -4.44
N PHE A 26 -0.73 -25.57 -4.95
CA PHE A 26 -2.02 -26.09 -4.50
C PHE A 26 -2.23 -27.51 -5.03
N GLN A 27 -2.96 -28.33 -4.27
CA GLN A 27 -3.38 -29.66 -4.71
C GLN A 27 -4.42 -29.55 -5.83
N GLU A 28 -4.62 -30.63 -6.58
CA GLU A 28 -5.48 -30.65 -7.77
C GLU A 28 -6.93 -30.24 -7.48
N ILE A 29 -7.55 -30.83 -6.46
CA ILE A 29 -8.94 -30.56 -6.10
C ILE A 29 -9.15 -29.08 -5.68
N PRO A 30 -8.37 -28.51 -4.73
CA PRO A 30 -8.46 -27.09 -4.41
C PRO A 30 -8.22 -26.17 -5.62
N SER A 31 -7.28 -26.51 -6.50
CA SER A 31 -6.97 -25.70 -7.68
C SER A 31 -8.15 -25.65 -8.65
N ASP A 32 -8.77 -26.81 -8.92
CA ASP A 32 -9.95 -26.89 -9.78
C ASP A 32 -11.12 -26.10 -9.18
N LEU A 33 -11.41 -26.28 -7.89
CA LEU A 33 -12.49 -25.56 -7.20
C LEU A 33 -12.27 -24.04 -7.22
N LEU A 34 -11.06 -23.56 -6.89
CA LEU A 34 -10.74 -22.13 -6.91
C LEU A 34 -10.81 -21.54 -8.32
N SER A 35 -10.37 -22.29 -9.34
CA SER A 35 -10.44 -21.84 -10.73
C SER A 35 -11.90 -21.70 -11.21
N ARG A 36 -12.80 -22.61 -10.82
CA ARG A 36 -14.24 -22.50 -11.09
C ARG A 36 -14.86 -21.34 -10.34
N PHE A 37 -14.49 -21.15 -9.06
CA PHE A 37 -15.02 -20.08 -8.22
C PHE A 37 -14.62 -18.68 -8.72
N THR A 38 -13.46 -18.55 -9.34
CA THR A 38 -12.91 -17.26 -9.79
C THR A 38 -13.23 -16.94 -11.26
N THR A 39 -13.87 -17.85 -12.00
CA THR A 39 -14.22 -17.65 -13.42
C THR A 39 -15.73 -17.63 -13.63
N ILE A 40 -16.18 -16.89 -14.64
CA ILE A 40 -17.57 -16.85 -15.11
C ILE A 40 -17.55 -17.20 -16.58
N ASN A 41 -18.42 -18.12 -17.02
CA ASN A 41 -18.41 -18.65 -18.39
C ASN A 41 -17.00 -19.13 -18.81
N TRP A 42 -16.30 -19.82 -17.90
CA TRP A 42 -14.97 -20.41 -18.11
C TRP A 42 -13.84 -19.41 -18.39
N THR A 43 -14.04 -18.12 -18.15
CA THR A 43 -13.03 -17.08 -18.32
C THR A 43 -12.97 -16.17 -17.10
N LEU A 44 -11.83 -15.52 -16.89
CA LEU A 44 -11.65 -14.60 -15.78
C LEU A 44 -12.42 -13.29 -16.05
N PRO A 45 -13.48 -12.96 -15.30
CA PRO A 45 -14.31 -11.82 -15.60
C PRO A 45 -13.66 -10.49 -15.21
N LEU A 46 -13.99 -9.44 -15.95
CA LEU A 46 -13.74 -8.05 -15.54
C LEU A 46 -14.61 -7.71 -14.33
N GLY A 47 -14.01 -7.14 -13.28
CA GLY A 47 -14.74 -6.55 -12.16
C GLY A 47 -14.82 -7.37 -10.87
N LEU A 48 -14.42 -8.65 -10.86
CA LEU A 48 -14.22 -9.36 -9.58
C LEU A 48 -12.96 -8.85 -8.88
N GLN A 49 -12.97 -8.84 -7.55
CA GLN A 49 -11.86 -8.34 -6.73
C GLN A 49 -10.57 -9.15 -6.92
N ALA A 50 -10.69 -10.46 -7.16
CA ALA A 50 -9.56 -11.37 -7.37
C ALA A 50 -8.99 -11.31 -8.80
N SER A 51 -9.80 -10.93 -9.81
CA SER A 51 -9.41 -11.00 -11.22
C SER A 51 -8.13 -10.22 -11.54
N PRO A 52 -7.93 -8.97 -11.07
CA PRO A 52 -6.69 -8.24 -11.36
C PRO A 52 -5.44 -8.94 -10.79
N LEU A 53 -5.55 -9.58 -9.62
CA LEU A 53 -4.42 -10.29 -9.01
C LEU A 53 -4.10 -11.55 -9.81
N ILE A 54 -5.10 -12.37 -10.12
CA ILE A 54 -4.94 -13.60 -10.91
C ILE A 54 -4.37 -13.28 -12.30
N ALA A 55 -4.91 -12.28 -12.98
CA ALA A 55 -4.40 -11.85 -14.29
C ALA A 55 -2.93 -11.44 -14.24
N ASN A 56 -2.52 -10.69 -13.21
CA ASN A 56 -1.12 -10.29 -13.04
C ASN A 56 -0.20 -11.47 -12.73
N LEU A 57 -0.67 -12.44 -11.94
CA LEU A 57 0.10 -13.65 -11.66
C LEU A 57 0.31 -14.50 -12.93
N ILE A 58 -0.73 -14.67 -13.76
CA ILE A 58 -0.63 -15.37 -15.05
C ILE A 58 0.38 -14.66 -15.98
N CYS A 59 0.41 -13.34 -15.98
CA CYS A 59 1.33 -12.56 -16.81
C CYS A 59 2.76 -12.46 -16.24
N LYS A 60 3.08 -13.07 -15.09
CA LYS A 60 4.38 -12.88 -14.45
C LYS A 60 5.56 -13.30 -15.32
N ALA A 61 5.45 -14.44 -16.01
CA ALA A 61 6.49 -14.93 -16.91
C ALA A 61 6.62 -14.04 -18.16
N LEU A 62 5.49 -13.59 -18.71
CA LEU A 62 5.46 -12.60 -19.79
C LEU A 62 6.17 -11.29 -19.39
N ASP A 63 5.89 -10.80 -18.18
CA ASP A 63 6.49 -9.58 -17.65
C ASP A 63 8.00 -9.71 -17.47
N ASP A 64 8.50 -10.83 -16.95
CA ASP A 64 9.93 -11.06 -16.76
C ASP A 64 10.69 -11.06 -18.09
N GLU A 65 10.09 -11.65 -19.12
CA GLU A 65 10.68 -11.73 -20.44
C GLU A 65 10.67 -10.39 -21.18
N LEU A 66 9.52 -9.68 -21.17
CA LEU A 66 9.43 -8.33 -21.73
C LEU A 66 10.35 -7.35 -21.00
N GLN A 67 10.50 -7.50 -19.68
CA GLN A 67 11.44 -6.71 -18.89
C GLN A 67 12.90 -6.99 -19.28
N THR A 68 13.23 -8.24 -19.56
CA THR A 68 14.57 -8.65 -20.02
C THR A 68 14.86 -8.08 -21.41
N LEU A 69 13.94 -8.26 -22.35
CA LEU A 69 14.03 -7.69 -23.70
C LEU A 69 14.17 -6.16 -23.65
N ALA A 70 13.37 -5.48 -22.84
CA ALA A 70 13.47 -4.05 -22.65
C ALA A 70 14.86 -3.64 -22.11
N GLY A 71 15.39 -4.38 -21.14
CA GLY A 71 16.70 -4.14 -20.56
C GLY A 71 17.84 -4.23 -21.58
N GLN A 72 17.79 -5.21 -22.49
CA GLN A 72 18.79 -5.36 -23.57
C GLN A 72 18.86 -4.13 -24.48
N HIS A 73 17.74 -3.41 -24.63
CA HIS A 73 17.64 -2.19 -25.43
C HIS A 73 17.63 -0.89 -24.60
N ARG A 74 17.97 -0.96 -23.30
CA ARG A 74 17.94 0.20 -22.37
C ARG A 74 16.58 0.90 -22.32
N LEU A 75 15.51 0.11 -22.41
CA LEU A 75 14.12 0.56 -22.30
C LEU A 75 13.57 0.21 -20.92
N LEU A 76 12.67 1.04 -20.42
CA LEU A 76 11.84 0.78 -19.26
C LEU A 76 10.53 0.16 -19.72
N TYR A 77 10.20 -0.98 -19.12
CA TYR A 77 8.96 -1.71 -19.35
C TYR A 77 7.96 -1.44 -18.22
N THR A 78 6.69 -1.27 -18.58
CA THR A 78 5.57 -1.20 -17.65
C THR A 78 4.35 -1.85 -18.28
N ARG A 79 3.55 -2.57 -17.48
CA ARG A 79 2.25 -3.12 -17.88
C ARG A 79 1.18 -2.73 -16.87
N TYR A 80 0.02 -2.32 -17.37
CA TYR A 80 -1.18 -2.08 -16.58
C TYR A 80 -2.32 -2.90 -17.18
N ALA A 81 -2.66 -4.03 -16.54
CA ALA A 81 -3.55 -5.03 -17.12
C ALA A 81 -3.10 -5.45 -18.53
N ASP A 82 -3.86 -5.11 -19.56
CA ASP A 82 -3.61 -5.39 -20.97
C ASP A 82 -2.72 -4.34 -21.66
N ASP A 83 -2.59 -3.14 -21.11
CA ASP A 83 -1.77 -2.06 -21.66
C ASP A 83 -0.28 -2.27 -21.36
N ILE A 84 0.54 -2.38 -22.40
CA ILE A 84 2.01 -2.45 -22.32
C ILE A 84 2.62 -1.13 -22.79
N SER A 85 3.59 -0.63 -22.04
CA SER A 85 4.34 0.58 -22.36
C SER A 85 5.85 0.38 -22.23
N LEU A 86 6.57 0.79 -23.27
CA LEU A 86 8.03 0.77 -23.35
C LEU A 86 8.55 2.20 -23.59
N SER A 87 9.44 2.67 -22.73
CA SER A 87 9.98 4.04 -22.77
C SER A 87 11.50 4.06 -22.65
N GLY A 88 12.17 4.91 -23.41
CA GLY A 88 13.61 5.14 -23.37
C GLY A 88 14.02 6.19 -24.40
N GLU A 89 15.30 6.48 -24.53
CA GLU A 89 15.81 7.50 -25.47
C GLU A 89 15.44 7.19 -26.92
N LYS A 90 15.59 5.92 -27.32
CA LYS A 90 15.23 5.42 -28.64
C LYS A 90 14.56 4.07 -28.51
N VAL A 91 13.27 4.01 -28.82
CA VAL A 91 12.57 2.72 -28.92
C VAL A 91 12.91 2.10 -30.28
N VAL A 92 13.76 1.07 -30.25
CA VAL A 92 14.17 0.31 -31.42
C VAL A 92 13.31 -0.93 -31.69
N LEU A 93 12.60 -1.40 -30.66
CA LEU A 93 11.70 -2.54 -30.76
C LEU A 93 10.48 -2.21 -31.63
N VAL A 94 10.14 -3.13 -32.54
CA VAL A 94 8.97 -3.05 -33.43
C VAL A 94 7.84 -3.94 -32.91
N PHE A 95 6.67 -3.84 -33.56
CA PHE A 95 5.50 -4.64 -33.20
C PHE A 95 5.81 -6.15 -33.19
N ALA A 96 6.59 -6.63 -34.18
CA ALA A 96 6.94 -8.05 -34.31
C ALA A 96 7.68 -8.58 -33.09
N ASP A 97 8.69 -7.86 -32.59
CA ASP A 97 9.50 -8.28 -31.43
C ASP A 97 8.64 -8.51 -30.18
N ILE A 98 7.69 -7.60 -29.93
CA ILE A 98 6.80 -7.69 -28.77
C ILE A 98 5.74 -8.77 -29.00
N ASN A 99 5.19 -8.85 -30.23
CA ASN A 99 4.16 -9.82 -30.56
C ASN A 99 4.69 -11.25 -30.45
N GLU A 100 5.95 -11.50 -30.81
CA GLU A 100 6.60 -12.81 -30.65
C GLU A 100 6.61 -13.25 -29.18
N VAL A 101 7.04 -12.36 -28.27
CA VAL A 101 7.06 -12.65 -26.84
C VAL A 101 5.64 -12.87 -26.32
N VAL A 102 4.71 -11.97 -26.64
CA VAL A 102 3.31 -12.05 -26.19
C VAL A 102 2.63 -13.34 -26.69
N ALA A 103 2.88 -13.74 -27.94
CA ALA A 103 2.37 -14.97 -28.52
C ALA A 103 2.89 -16.23 -27.82
N ARG A 104 4.17 -16.26 -27.42
CA ARG A 104 4.74 -17.39 -26.66
C ARG A 104 4.07 -17.61 -25.31
N HIS A 105 3.46 -16.57 -24.73
CA HIS A 105 2.67 -16.65 -23.49
C HIS A 105 1.16 -16.81 -23.73
N GLY A 106 0.74 -17.15 -24.95
CA GLY A 106 -0.65 -17.44 -25.30
C GLY A 106 -1.55 -16.21 -25.38
N PHE A 107 -0.99 -15.03 -25.68
CA PHE A 107 -1.72 -13.78 -25.86
C PHE A 107 -1.55 -13.26 -27.29
N THR A 108 -2.34 -12.25 -27.66
CA THR A 108 -2.25 -11.61 -28.98
C THR A 108 -2.25 -10.10 -28.83
N LEU A 109 -1.43 -9.38 -29.59
CA LEU A 109 -1.44 -7.92 -29.57
C LEU A 109 -2.50 -7.32 -30.50
N SER A 110 -3.11 -6.22 -30.06
CA SER A 110 -3.97 -5.39 -30.89
C SER A 110 -3.13 -4.53 -31.85
N SER A 111 -3.16 -4.85 -33.14
CA SER A 111 -2.49 -4.05 -34.18
C SER A 111 -3.00 -2.61 -34.23
N ARG A 112 -4.30 -2.39 -34.00
CA ARG A 112 -4.94 -1.05 -34.00
C ARG A 112 -4.46 -0.15 -32.87
N LYS A 113 -4.12 -0.72 -31.71
CA LYS A 113 -3.72 0.04 -30.51
C LYS A 113 -2.20 0.19 -30.38
N TYR A 114 -1.42 -0.37 -31.31
CA TYR A 114 0.03 -0.17 -31.36
C TYR A 114 0.41 1.24 -31.79
N ARG A 115 1.24 1.93 -30.99
CA ARG A 115 1.71 3.30 -31.28
C ARG A 115 3.13 3.55 -30.79
N ILE A 116 3.94 4.20 -31.63
CA ILE A 116 5.21 4.81 -31.24
C ILE A 116 5.05 6.33 -31.27
N THR A 117 5.44 7.00 -30.19
CA THR A 117 5.41 8.45 -30.07
C THR A 117 6.82 8.95 -29.75
N LYS A 118 7.30 9.98 -30.45
CA LYS A 118 8.63 10.61 -30.24
C LYS A 118 8.53 11.82 -29.32
N ARG A 119 9.66 12.16 -28.66
CA ARG A 119 9.79 13.35 -27.81
C ARG A 119 9.41 14.61 -28.59
N GLY A 120 8.64 15.50 -27.97
CA GLY A 120 8.10 16.72 -28.60
C GLY A 120 6.67 16.59 -29.11
N LEU A 121 6.14 15.35 -29.21
CA LEU A 121 4.72 15.11 -29.47
C LEU A 121 3.93 15.03 -28.15
N ALA A 122 2.60 15.18 -28.26
CA ALA A 122 1.73 14.99 -27.12
C ALA A 122 1.71 13.50 -26.71
N HIS A 123 2.14 13.22 -25.49
CA HIS A 123 2.13 11.88 -24.92
C HIS A 123 1.00 11.74 -23.91
N PHE A 124 0.25 10.65 -24.01
CA PHE A 124 -0.84 10.35 -23.09
C PHE A 124 -0.70 8.93 -22.53
N VAL A 125 -0.77 8.81 -21.21
CA VAL A 125 -0.81 7.53 -20.49
C VAL A 125 -2.03 7.58 -19.57
N THR A 126 -2.88 6.55 -19.64
CA THR A 126 -4.12 6.43 -18.85
C THR A 126 -5.00 7.69 -18.80
N GLY A 127 -5.00 8.49 -19.88
CA GLY A 127 -5.78 9.73 -20.00
C GLY A 127 -5.09 11.00 -19.48
N LEU A 128 -3.89 10.89 -18.89
CA LEU A 128 -3.07 12.01 -18.45
C LEU A 128 -2.02 12.37 -19.50
N SER A 129 -1.74 13.66 -19.65
CA SER A 129 -0.63 14.14 -20.47
C SER A 129 0.67 14.02 -19.69
N ILE A 130 1.65 13.35 -20.28
CA ILE A 130 2.98 13.14 -19.68
C ILE A 130 4.10 13.84 -20.49
N SER A 131 3.74 14.88 -21.25
CA SER A 131 4.70 15.65 -22.04
C SER A 131 5.57 16.57 -21.18
N ASP A 132 5.13 16.91 -19.96
CA ASP A 132 5.85 17.72 -18.98
C ASP A 132 6.54 16.81 -17.93
N SER A 133 7.35 17.41 -17.04
CA SER A 133 8.02 16.71 -15.92
C SER A 133 7.06 16.05 -14.92
N ILE A 134 5.81 16.50 -14.87
CA ILE A 134 4.77 15.99 -13.97
C ILE A 134 3.53 15.67 -14.82
N PRO A 135 2.84 14.54 -14.60
CA PRO A 135 1.59 14.24 -15.28
C PRO A 135 0.56 15.37 -15.10
N ARG A 136 -0.07 15.79 -16.19
CA ARG A 136 -1.07 16.86 -16.20
C ARG A 136 -2.38 16.41 -16.83
N ILE A 137 -3.45 17.09 -16.47
CA ILE A 137 -4.73 16.96 -17.16
C ILE A 137 -4.58 17.49 -18.59
N PRO A 138 -5.09 16.78 -19.61
CA PRO A 138 -5.12 17.26 -20.99
C PRO A 138 -5.70 18.68 -21.13
N ARG A 139 -5.07 19.52 -21.96
CA ARG A 139 -5.50 20.91 -22.18
C ARG A 139 -6.97 21.02 -22.60
N ARG A 140 -7.47 20.06 -23.39
CA ARG A 140 -8.88 19.99 -23.83
C ARG A 140 -9.84 19.93 -22.65
N ILE A 141 -9.55 19.09 -21.65
CA ILE A 141 -10.39 18.94 -20.45
C ILE A 141 -10.39 20.25 -19.64
N LYS A 142 -9.21 20.85 -19.43
CA LYS A 142 -9.09 22.13 -18.72
C LYS A 142 -9.84 23.27 -19.42
N ARG A 143 -9.74 23.35 -20.75
CA ARG A 143 -10.44 24.34 -21.56
C ARG A 143 -11.95 24.15 -21.49
N SER A 144 -12.42 22.90 -21.60
CA SER A 144 -13.84 22.56 -21.48
C SER A 144 -14.38 23.00 -20.13
N LEU A 145 -13.73 22.63 -19.02
CA LEU A 145 -14.22 23.00 -17.70
C LEU A 145 -14.23 24.52 -17.47
N ARG A 146 -13.20 25.24 -17.90
CA ARG A 146 -13.19 26.71 -17.80
C ARG A 146 -14.33 27.36 -18.57
N GLN A 147 -14.65 26.82 -19.75
CA GLN A 147 -15.76 27.28 -20.57
C GLN A 147 -17.11 27.02 -19.87
N GLU A 148 -17.31 25.83 -19.32
CA GLU A 148 -18.50 25.46 -18.55
C GLU A 148 -18.69 26.41 -17.37
N LEU A 149 -17.64 26.64 -16.56
CA LEU A 149 -17.69 27.54 -15.41
C LEU A 149 -17.91 29.00 -15.83
N TYR A 150 -17.33 29.45 -16.94
CA TYR A 150 -17.54 30.81 -17.47
C TYR A 150 -18.99 31.04 -17.85
N TYR A 151 -19.60 30.12 -18.61
CA TYR A 151 -20.98 30.27 -19.05
C TYR A 151 -21.99 30.10 -17.92
N ALA A 152 -21.75 29.14 -17.02
CA ALA A 152 -22.53 29.01 -15.79
C ALA A 152 -22.48 30.29 -14.94
N ASN A 153 -21.31 30.93 -14.86
CA ASN A 153 -21.17 32.19 -14.14
C ASN A 153 -21.87 33.36 -14.87
N LYS A 154 -21.75 33.45 -16.19
CA LYS A 154 -22.29 34.58 -16.97
C LYS A 154 -23.81 34.54 -17.16
N TYR A 155 -24.36 33.36 -17.41
CA TYR A 155 -25.77 33.19 -17.81
C TYR A 155 -26.62 32.46 -16.75
N GLY A 156 -26.02 31.95 -15.69
CA GLY A 156 -26.68 31.06 -14.73
C GLY A 156 -26.55 29.59 -15.15
N ILE A 157 -26.48 28.69 -14.17
CA ILE A 157 -26.30 27.24 -14.43
C ILE A 157 -27.51 26.70 -15.22
N LYS A 158 -28.74 27.14 -14.88
CA LYS A 158 -29.98 26.70 -15.55
C LYS A 158 -29.98 26.97 -17.04
N GLU A 159 -29.68 28.20 -17.45
CA GLU A 159 -29.65 28.58 -18.86
C GLU A 159 -28.50 27.93 -19.63
N HIS A 160 -27.33 27.83 -19.01
CA HIS A 160 -26.17 27.16 -19.60
C HIS A 160 -26.45 25.68 -19.88
N LEU A 161 -27.07 24.98 -18.92
CA LEU A 161 -27.36 23.55 -19.04
C LEU A 161 -28.61 23.24 -19.87
N ARG A 162 -29.50 24.22 -20.11
CA ARG A 162 -30.75 24.04 -20.89
C ARG A 162 -30.54 23.47 -22.29
N LYS A 163 -29.36 23.69 -22.89
CA LYS A 163 -29.02 23.22 -24.24
C LYS A 163 -28.36 21.85 -24.28
N ARG A 164 -28.10 21.21 -23.13
CA ARG A 164 -27.53 19.86 -23.08
C ARG A 164 -28.61 18.81 -23.23
N SER A 165 -28.29 17.74 -23.95
CA SER A 165 -29.10 16.53 -24.09
C SER A 165 -28.91 15.60 -22.87
N SER A 166 -28.92 16.15 -21.66
CA SER A 166 -28.69 15.42 -20.42
C SER A 166 -30.02 14.98 -19.79
N THR A 167 -30.00 13.81 -19.13
CA THR A 167 -31.19 13.17 -18.54
C THR A 167 -31.75 13.94 -17.34
N SER A 168 -30.95 14.80 -16.69
CA SER A 168 -31.36 15.64 -15.57
C SER A 168 -30.36 16.76 -15.33
N TYR A 169 -30.87 17.93 -14.91
CA TYR A 169 -30.10 19.08 -14.46
C TYR A 169 -29.06 18.73 -13.36
N GLN A 170 -29.43 17.79 -12.49
CA GLN A 170 -28.55 17.35 -11.41
C GLN A 170 -27.37 16.52 -11.92
N SER A 171 -27.56 15.76 -13.01
CA SER A 171 -26.50 14.95 -13.62
C SER A 171 -25.34 15.83 -14.12
N ASP A 172 -25.68 16.98 -14.70
CA ASP A 172 -24.69 17.93 -15.20
C ASP A 172 -23.91 18.65 -14.08
N ILE A 173 -24.61 19.06 -13.00
CA ILE A 173 -23.96 19.61 -11.80
C ILE A 173 -22.97 18.58 -11.23
N ASN A 174 -23.37 17.31 -11.16
CA ASN A 174 -22.52 16.23 -10.69
C ASN A 174 -21.35 15.97 -11.65
N HIS A 175 -21.56 16.07 -12.96
CA HIS A 175 -20.51 15.94 -13.96
C HIS A 175 -19.44 17.02 -13.81
N ILE A 176 -19.82 18.29 -13.68
CA ILE A 176 -18.89 19.42 -13.47
C ILE A 176 -18.12 19.23 -12.16
N SER A 177 -18.83 18.88 -11.08
CA SER A 177 -18.23 18.63 -9.76
C SER A 177 -17.27 17.44 -9.76
N GLY A 178 -17.63 16.36 -10.46
CA GLY A 178 -16.80 15.17 -10.64
C GLY A 178 -15.56 15.45 -11.48
N LEU A 179 -15.70 16.22 -12.57
CA LEU A 179 -14.57 16.64 -13.41
C LEU A 179 -13.59 17.49 -12.62
N LEU A 180 -14.10 18.41 -11.80
CA LEU A 180 -13.29 19.24 -10.91
C LEU A 180 -12.56 18.40 -9.85
N SER A 181 -13.23 17.38 -9.31
CA SER A 181 -12.61 16.42 -8.38
C SER A 181 -11.52 15.57 -9.06
N TYR A 182 -11.72 15.16 -10.31
CA TYR A 182 -10.71 14.50 -11.12
C TYR A 182 -9.48 15.39 -11.36
N ILE A 183 -9.68 16.66 -11.73
CA ILE A 183 -8.57 17.63 -11.85
C ILE A 183 -7.88 17.82 -10.52
N HIS A 184 -8.62 17.90 -9.41
CA HIS A 184 -8.04 18.02 -8.07
C HIS A 184 -7.10 16.87 -7.71
N SER A 185 -7.40 15.66 -8.17
CA SER A 185 -6.55 14.49 -7.93
C SER A 185 -5.20 14.53 -8.67
N VAL A 186 -5.02 15.41 -9.66
CA VAL A 186 -3.81 15.50 -10.50
C VAL A 186 -3.13 16.87 -10.39
N GLU A 187 -3.91 17.96 -10.46
CA GLU A 187 -3.46 19.36 -10.41
C GLU A 187 -4.22 20.10 -9.29
N PRO A 188 -3.91 19.86 -8.00
CA PRO A 188 -4.71 20.35 -6.85
C PRO A 188 -4.75 21.88 -6.76
N GLU A 189 -3.65 22.58 -7.07
CA GLU A 189 -3.60 24.05 -7.06
C GLU A 189 -4.54 24.66 -8.10
N LEU A 190 -4.55 24.11 -9.32
CA LEU A 190 -5.47 24.54 -10.37
C LEU A 190 -6.92 24.28 -9.96
N ALA A 191 -7.18 23.10 -9.40
CA ALA A 191 -8.52 22.71 -8.98
C ALA A 191 -9.04 23.57 -7.83
N ALA A 192 -8.20 23.92 -6.84
CA ALA A 192 -8.59 24.78 -5.73
C ALA A 192 -9.14 26.13 -6.21
N ARG A 193 -8.48 26.76 -7.19
CA ARG A 193 -8.96 28.01 -7.80
C ARG A 193 -10.31 27.83 -8.51
N LEU A 194 -10.45 26.78 -9.31
CA LEU A 194 -11.71 26.50 -10.02
C LEU A 194 -12.84 26.08 -9.07
N LYS A 195 -12.50 25.45 -7.94
CA LYS A 195 -13.44 25.00 -6.91
C LYS A 195 -14.12 26.18 -6.25
N GLY A 196 -13.34 27.22 -5.89
CA GLY A 196 -13.88 28.46 -5.33
C GLY A 196 -14.90 29.11 -6.28
N GLN A 197 -14.55 29.19 -7.57
CA GLN A 197 -15.48 29.69 -8.59
C GLN A 197 -16.76 28.84 -8.66
N TRP A 198 -16.62 27.51 -8.72
CA TRP A 198 -17.78 26.61 -8.80
C TRP A 198 -18.71 26.69 -7.59
N LEU A 199 -18.15 26.73 -6.38
CA LEU A 199 -18.93 26.87 -5.15
C LEU A 199 -19.68 28.21 -5.10
N GLY A 200 -19.06 29.30 -5.53
CA GLY A 200 -19.73 30.60 -5.61
C GLY A 200 -20.90 30.62 -6.60
N ILE A 201 -20.78 29.92 -7.74
CA ILE A 201 -21.88 29.80 -8.71
C ILE A 201 -23.03 28.97 -8.11
N LEU A 202 -22.71 27.86 -7.42
CA LEU A 202 -23.72 27.02 -6.76
C LEU A 202 -24.49 27.78 -5.67
N ASP A 203 -23.78 28.54 -4.84
CA ASP A 203 -24.37 29.34 -3.76
C ASP A 203 -25.29 30.43 -4.30
N ARG A 204 -24.83 31.19 -5.31
CA ARG A 204 -25.64 32.21 -6.00
C ARG A 204 -26.94 31.65 -6.57
N ASP A 205 -26.87 30.50 -7.23
CA ASP A 205 -28.03 29.89 -7.88
C ASP A 205 -28.89 29.06 -6.90
N LYS A 206 -28.52 29.03 -5.60
CA LYS A 206 -29.14 28.23 -4.52
C LYS A 206 -29.24 26.74 -4.87
N LEU A 207 -28.19 26.21 -5.48
CA LEU A 207 -28.09 24.82 -5.91
C LEU A 207 -27.07 24.09 -5.05
N SER A 208 -27.39 22.85 -4.72
CA SER A 208 -26.47 21.96 -4.01
C SER A 208 -26.06 20.79 -4.90
N GLN A 209 -24.91 20.20 -4.59
CA GLN A 209 -24.52 18.93 -5.19
C GLN A 209 -25.40 17.84 -4.57
N ALA A 210 -26.25 17.17 -5.37
CA ALA A 210 -27.14 16.12 -4.85
C ALA A 210 -26.40 14.85 -4.42
N TYR A 211 -25.19 14.63 -4.95
CA TYR A 211 -24.26 13.66 -4.39
C TYR A 211 -23.27 14.39 -3.46
N LEU A 212 -23.71 14.71 -2.24
CA LEU A 212 -22.85 14.26 -1.14
C LEU A 212 -22.74 12.76 -1.36
N PRO A 213 -21.54 12.18 -1.56
CA PRO A 213 -21.45 10.75 -1.83
C PRO A 213 -22.29 10.04 -0.77
N ARG A 214 -23.18 9.11 -1.17
CA ARG A 214 -23.99 8.38 -0.20
C ARG A 214 -23.03 7.63 0.71
N PHE A 215 -22.65 8.25 1.83
CA PHE A 215 -21.86 7.65 2.90
C PHE A 215 -22.79 6.87 3.82
N ASP A 216 -23.75 6.17 3.24
CA ASP A 216 -24.55 5.20 3.98
C ASP A 216 -23.70 3.98 4.40
N ARG A 217 -22.42 3.98 4.00
CA ARG A 217 -21.39 3.23 4.71
C ARG A 217 -20.96 4.06 5.91
N GLN A 218 -21.33 3.57 7.10
CA GLN A 218 -20.73 3.96 8.37
C GLN A 218 -19.24 4.21 8.17
N ALA A 219 -18.77 5.39 8.58
CA ALA A 219 -17.36 5.75 8.44
C ALA A 219 -16.51 4.65 9.10
N ARG A 220 -15.53 4.12 8.35
CA ARG A 220 -14.61 3.12 8.89
C ARG A 220 -13.92 3.72 10.11
N SER A 221 -13.95 3.00 11.22
CA SER A 221 -13.10 3.28 12.37
C SER A 221 -11.75 2.58 12.15
N LEU A 222 -10.66 3.29 12.36
CA LEU A 222 -9.31 2.76 12.24
C LEU A 222 -8.52 3.17 13.47
N THR A 223 -7.84 2.20 14.08
CA THR A 223 -6.87 2.47 15.14
C THR A 223 -5.46 2.30 14.58
N TYR A 224 -4.59 3.27 14.84
CA TYR A 224 -3.16 3.17 14.58
C TYR A 224 -2.46 2.83 15.89
N LEU A 225 -1.93 1.62 15.99
CA LEU A 225 -1.13 1.16 17.13
C LEU A 225 0.34 1.42 16.82
N ILE A 226 0.99 2.26 17.63
CA ILE A 226 2.34 2.76 17.39
C ILE A 226 3.25 2.34 18.54
N ASP A 227 4.38 1.76 18.18
CA ASP A 227 5.45 1.37 19.10
C ASP A 227 6.80 1.53 18.37
N GLU A 228 7.87 1.62 19.13
CA GLU A 228 9.24 1.73 18.69
C GLU A 228 10.16 0.65 19.30
N THR A 229 11.30 0.44 18.66
CA THR A 229 12.35 -0.38 19.25
C THR A 229 13.72 0.14 18.84
N VAL A 230 14.68 0.05 19.76
CA VAL A 230 16.09 0.30 19.47
C VAL A 230 16.77 -1.03 19.18
N ILE A 231 17.28 -1.17 17.96
CA ILE A 231 17.95 -2.35 17.47
C ILE A 231 19.46 -2.12 17.63
N LYS A 232 20.07 -2.84 18.57
CA LYS A 232 21.52 -2.86 18.77
C LYS A 232 22.15 -3.84 17.79
N ILE A 233 23.07 -3.34 16.96
CA ILE A 233 23.81 -4.14 15.99
C ILE A 233 25.23 -4.30 16.54
N PRO A 234 25.73 -5.53 16.73
CA PRO A 234 27.11 -5.75 17.16
C PRO A 234 28.10 -5.02 16.25
N ASP A 235 29.09 -4.33 16.84
CA ASP A 235 30.15 -3.59 16.14
C ASP A 235 29.68 -2.52 15.14
N SER A 236 28.44 -2.01 15.29
CA SER A 236 27.81 -1.02 14.39
C SER A 236 26.95 -0.01 15.17
N GLN A 237 26.36 0.95 14.45
CA GLN A 237 25.47 1.96 15.04
C GLN A 237 24.12 1.33 15.48
N GLU A 238 23.51 1.91 16.51
CA GLU A 238 22.14 1.55 16.91
C GLU A 238 21.14 2.07 15.87
N VAL A 239 20.02 1.36 15.70
CA VAL A 239 18.94 1.73 14.77
C VAL A 239 17.66 1.95 15.55
N LEU A 240 17.00 3.09 15.35
CA LEU A 240 15.65 3.34 15.84
C LEU A 240 14.66 2.89 14.77
N ALA A 241 13.78 1.96 15.11
CA ALA A 241 12.69 1.51 14.26
C ALA A 241 11.35 1.84 14.92
N LEU A 242 10.42 2.38 14.13
CA LEU A 242 9.06 2.72 14.53
C LEU A 242 8.09 1.90 13.68
N CYS A 243 7.06 1.33 14.31
CA CYS A 243 6.01 0.57 13.66
C CYS A 243 4.66 1.26 13.85
N CYS A 244 3.88 1.33 12.79
CA CYS A 244 2.47 1.67 12.84
C CYS A 244 1.67 0.47 12.32
N VAL A 245 0.85 -0.12 13.18
CA VAL A 245 -0.11 -1.15 12.80
C VAL A 245 -1.49 -0.53 12.70
N MET A 246 -2.13 -0.69 11.54
CA MET A 246 -3.51 -0.27 11.30
C MET A 246 -4.45 -1.45 11.48
N VAL A 247 -5.48 -1.26 12.31
CA VAL A 247 -6.56 -2.22 12.55
C VAL A 247 -7.92 -1.54 12.38
N GLU A 248 -8.93 -2.29 11.95
CA GLU A 248 -10.33 -1.81 11.88
C GLU A 248 -11.10 -2.14 13.17
N ASP A 249 -10.72 -3.22 13.86
CA ASP A 249 -11.29 -3.62 15.14
C ASP A 249 -10.16 -3.81 16.17
N GLU A 250 -9.97 -2.82 17.06
CA GLU A 250 -8.97 -2.94 18.14
C GLU A 250 -9.41 -3.89 19.25
N MET A 251 -10.72 -4.12 19.42
CA MET A 251 -11.25 -5.01 20.45
C MET A 251 -10.92 -6.45 20.13
N GLU A 252 -10.95 -6.86 18.85
CA GLU A 252 -10.53 -8.19 18.42
C GLU A 252 -9.12 -8.56 18.92
N PHE A 253 -8.17 -7.61 18.82
CA PHE A 253 -6.79 -7.84 19.26
C PHE A 253 -6.64 -7.78 20.78
N ARG A 254 -7.39 -6.88 21.44
CA ARG A 254 -7.47 -6.82 22.91
C ARG A 254 -7.96 -8.17 23.48
N ASP A 255 -9.06 -8.69 22.93
CA ASP A 255 -9.67 -9.94 23.37
C ASP A 255 -8.77 -11.13 23.08
N LEU A 256 -8.07 -11.15 21.93
CA LEU A 256 -7.07 -12.17 21.63
C LEU A 256 -5.95 -12.22 22.68
N VAL A 257 -5.39 -11.06 23.03
CA VAL A 257 -4.31 -10.98 24.03
C VAL A 257 -4.82 -11.46 25.38
N ASN A 258 -5.98 -10.98 25.81
CA ASN A 258 -6.59 -11.40 27.08
C ASN A 258 -6.90 -12.90 27.11
N TYR A 259 -7.44 -13.45 26.02
CA TYR A 259 -7.69 -14.88 25.88
C TYR A 259 -6.41 -15.71 26.03
N LEU A 260 -5.34 -15.33 25.32
CA LEU A 260 -4.06 -16.05 25.41
C LEU A 260 -3.44 -15.93 26.79
N VAL A 261 -3.47 -14.73 27.41
CA VAL A 261 -2.99 -14.54 28.78
C VAL A 261 -3.77 -15.43 29.75
N ASN A 262 -5.10 -15.42 29.69
CA ASN A 262 -5.94 -16.25 30.56
C ASN A 262 -5.70 -17.75 30.35
N ARG A 263 -5.57 -18.18 29.09
CA ARG A 263 -5.26 -19.58 28.76
C ARG A 263 -3.95 -20.03 29.40
N TYR A 264 -2.89 -19.22 29.31
CA TYR A 264 -1.59 -19.57 29.90
C TYR A 264 -1.59 -19.44 31.42
N LEU A 265 -2.35 -18.53 32.02
CA LEU A 265 -2.51 -18.44 33.49
C LEU A 265 -3.22 -19.67 34.07
N LEU A 266 -4.22 -20.19 33.36
CA LEU A 266 -4.98 -21.38 33.76
C LEU A 266 -4.25 -22.69 33.48
N ASP A 267 -3.20 -22.69 32.66
CA ASP A 267 -2.42 -23.90 32.38
C ASP A 267 -1.68 -24.37 33.65
N PRO A 268 -1.95 -25.59 34.15
CA PRO A 268 -1.25 -26.13 35.33
C PRO A 268 0.23 -26.43 35.05
N PHE A 269 0.64 -26.54 33.79
CA PHE A 269 2.01 -26.85 33.38
C PHE A 269 2.87 -25.61 33.07
N SER A 270 2.30 -24.39 33.13
CA SER A 270 2.98 -23.11 32.83
C SER A 270 3.55 -22.41 34.08
N SER A 271 3.89 -23.15 35.13
CA SER A 271 4.17 -22.62 36.49
C SER A 271 5.26 -21.53 36.57
N ALA A 272 6.24 -21.54 35.67
CA ALA A 272 7.30 -20.52 35.62
C ALA A 272 6.86 -19.15 35.06
N GLU A 273 5.70 -19.07 34.40
CA GLU A 273 5.27 -17.90 33.62
C GLU A 273 4.17 -17.08 34.30
N LYS A 274 3.52 -17.62 35.33
CA LYS A 274 2.35 -16.98 35.97
C LYS A 274 2.69 -15.63 36.59
N ASN A 275 3.82 -15.54 37.30
CA ASN A 275 4.28 -14.29 37.90
C ASN A 275 4.58 -13.19 36.85
N ILE A 276 5.10 -13.56 35.66
CA ILE A 276 5.40 -12.62 34.58
C ILE A 276 4.12 -12.17 33.87
N LEU A 277 3.20 -13.12 33.63
CA LEU A 277 1.89 -12.84 33.02
C LEU A 277 1.00 -11.98 33.93
N GLU A 278 1.01 -12.24 35.24
CA GLU A 278 0.28 -11.45 36.25
C GLU A 278 0.86 -10.04 36.43
N ALA A 279 2.19 -9.91 36.47
CA ALA A 279 2.86 -8.62 36.70
C ALA A 279 2.88 -7.72 35.45
N LYS A 280 3.04 -8.28 34.25
CA LYS A 280 3.36 -7.52 33.03
C LYS A 280 2.34 -7.64 31.90
N ARG A 281 1.23 -8.39 32.10
CA ARG A 281 0.03 -8.48 31.24
C ARG A 281 0.27 -8.20 29.74
N ALA A 282 1.20 -8.94 29.12
CA ALA A 282 1.48 -8.97 27.67
C ALA A 282 2.62 -8.10 27.08
N HIS A 283 3.71 -7.85 27.82
CA HIS A 283 4.99 -7.48 27.17
C HIS A 283 5.52 -8.65 26.31
N PHE A 284 5.10 -8.72 25.04
CA PHE A 284 5.36 -9.80 24.08
C PHE A 284 6.82 -10.30 24.06
N THR A 285 7.80 -9.39 24.22
CA THR A 285 9.25 -9.68 24.22
C THR A 285 9.77 -10.38 25.47
N GLU A 286 9.00 -10.43 26.55
CA GLU A 286 9.37 -11.08 27.82
C GLU A 286 8.60 -12.39 28.05
N LEU A 287 7.62 -12.69 27.20
CA LEU A 287 6.83 -13.92 27.26
C LEU A 287 7.57 -15.12 26.68
N SER A 288 7.13 -16.33 26.98
CA SER A 288 7.77 -17.55 26.50
C SER A 288 7.73 -17.72 24.99
N GLN A 289 8.65 -18.56 24.48
CA GLN A 289 8.67 -18.87 23.05
C GLN A 289 7.37 -19.55 22.58
N ALA A 290 6.74 -20.36 23.45
CA ALA A 290 5.45 -20.99 23.16
C ALA A 290 4.36 -19.92 22.98
N PHE A 291 4.22 -19.00 23.95
CA PHE A 291 3.25 -17.90 23.87
C PHE A 291 3.44 -17.07 22.60
N ARG A 292 4.68 -16.66 22.29
CA ARG A 292 4.96 -15.86 21.09
C ARG A 292 4.60 -16.61 19.80
N THR A 293 4.80 -17.92 19.78
CA THR A 293 4.49 -18.75 18.61
C THR A 293 2.98 -18.86 18.41
N ASP A 294 2.21 -19.09 19.47
CA ASP A 294 0.75 -19.12 19.42
C ASP A 294 0.17 -17.76 19.03
N TYR A 295 0.66 -16.69 19.67
CA TYR A 295 0.24 -15.32 19.34
C TYR A 295 0.50 -14.98 17.87
N LEU A 296 1.70 -15.29 17.34
CA LEU A 296 2.01 -15.06 15.93
C LEU A 296 1.11 -15.85 14.99
N ARG A 297 0.80 -17.11 15.32
CA ARG A 297 -0.15 -17.93 14.54
C ARG A 297 -1.53 -17.31 14.51
N ASP A 298 -2.01 -16.80 15.65
CA ASP A 298 -3.34 -16.21 15.78
C ASP A 298 -3.45 -14.84 15.11
N ILE A 299 -2.44 -13.98 15.19
CA ILE A 299 -2.50 -12.69 14.47
C ILE A 299 -2.35 -12.88 12.96
N ALA A 300 -1.59 -13.89 12.49
CA ALA A 300 -1.36 -14.11 11.06
C ALA A 300 -2.66 -14.35 10.28
N THR A 301 -3.70 -14.89 10.91
CA THR A 301 -5.01 -15.12 10.28
C THR A 301 -5.92 -13.88 10.32
N ARG A 302 -5.59 -12.85 11.10
CA ARG A 302 -6.42 -11.67 11.34
C ARG A 302 -6.13 -10.49 10.39
N PRO A 303 -7.10 -9.60 10.16
CA PRO A 303 -6.92 -8.46 9.26
C PRO A 303 -6.19 -7.31 9.95
N PHE A 304 -4.90 -7.14 9.67
CA PHE A 304 -4.16 -5.93 10.02
C PHE A 304 -3.15 -5.54 8.94
N ARG A 305 -2.66 -4.30 8.99
CA ARG A 305 -1.61 -3.81 8.09
C ARG A 305 -0.52 -3.13 8.89
N ALA A 306 0.70 -3.61 8.76
CA ALA A 306 1.86 -3.07 9.45
C ALA A 306 2.75 -2.26 8.51
N TYR A 307 3.35 -1.21 9.06
CA TYR A 307 4.26 -0.32 8.37
C TYR A 307 5.44 -0.01 9.29
N VAL A 308 6.64 -0.34 8.84
CA VAL A 308 7.87 -0.13 9.61
C VAL A 308 8.69 0.95 8.94
N ILE A 309 9.22 1.88 9.72
CA ILE A 309 10.22 2.85 9.29
C ILE A 309 11.42 2.77 10.23
N TYR A 310 12.63 2.92 9.71
CA TYR A 310 13.82 2.93 10.57
C TYR A 310 14.87 3.93 10.10
N ASN A 311 15.67 4.39 11.04
CA ASN A 311 16.84 5.23 10.82
C ASN A 311 17.97 4.85 11.78
N VAL A 312 19.20 5.21 11.40
CA VAL A 312 20.34 5.17 12.33
C VAL A 312 20.04 6.09 13.51
N LEU A 313 20.14 5.55 14.72
CA LEU A 313 19.86 6.26 15.95
C LEU A 313 20.98 7.27 16.26
N ASN A 314 20.59 8.52 16.46
CA ASN A 314 21.39 9.55 17.07
C ASN A 314 20.80 9.89 18.44
N LYS A 315 21.46 9.40 19.50
CA LYS A 315 20.99 9.55 20.89
C LYS A 315 20.83 11.01 21.32
N SER A 316 21.61 11.94 20.76
CA SER A 316 21.54 13.36 21.12
C SER A 316 20.25 14.05 20.69
N CYS A 317 19.52 13.48 19.72
CA CYS A 317 18.27 14.03 19.19
C CYS A 317 17.18 12.96 19.06
N TYR A 318 17.11 12.02 20.03
CA TYR A 318 16.18 10.90 20.02
C TYR A 318 14.73 11.33 19.74
N GLU A 319 14.24 12.32 20.48
CA GLU A 319 12.87 12.82 20.38
C GLU A 319 12.56 13.38 18.98
N ASP A 320 13.46 14.21 18.43
CA ASP A 320 13.28 14.80 17.11
C ASP A 320 13.35 13.73 16.00
N GLN A 321 14.23 12.73 16.16
CA GLN A 321 14.28 11.59 15.25
C GLN A 321 12.99 10.75 15.30
N TYR A 322 12.46 10.50 16.49
CA TYR A 322 11.18 9.82 16.68
C TYR A 322 10.05 10.57 15.97
N VAL A 323 9.95 11.89 16.20
CA VAL A 323 8.95 12.77 15.60
C VAL A 323 9.05 12.77 14.07
N GLU A 324 10.27 12.78 13.49
CA GLU A 324 10.44 12.69 12.04
C GLU A 324 10.02 11.33 11.48
N LEU A 325 10.34 10.22 12.16
CA LEU A 325 9.89 8.89 11.74
C LEU A 325 8.36 8.79 11.76
N LEU A 326 7.73 9.27 12.84
CA LEU A 326 6.29 9.27 13.00
C LEU A 326 5.61 10.16 11.95
N SER A 327 6.16 11.35 11.72
CA SER A 327 5.73 12.31 10.70
C SER A 327 5.64 11.67 9.30
N ARG A 328 6.67 10.90 8.92
CA ARG A 328 6.74 10.19 7.63
C ARG A 328 5.73 9.05 7.55
N LEU A 329 5.53 8.30 8.63
CA LEU A 329 4.51 7.27 8.70
C LEU A 329 3.11 7.88 8.52
N LEU A 330 2.75 8.86 9.35
CA LEU A 330 1.40 9.44 9.38
C LEU A 330 0.99 10.09 8.05
N THR A 331 1.93 10.75 7.35
CA THR A 331 1.65 11.46 6.09
C THR A 331 0.98 10.55 5.05
N HIS A 332 1.50 9.35 4.83
CA HIS A 332 0.91 8.40 3.87
C HIS A 332 -0.30 7.66 4.44
N ARG A 333 -0.37 7.52 5.77
CA ARG A 333 -1.46 6.84 6.46
C ARG A 333 -2.76 7.62 6.42
N TYR A 334 -2.70 8.92 6.71
CA TYR A 334 -3.86 9.81 6.61
C TYR A 334 -4.45 9.86 5.21
N ILE A 335 -3.60 9.89 4.17
CA ILE A 335 -4.07 9.82 2.78
C ILE A 335 -4.78 8.50 2.47
N SER A 336 -4.30 7.37 3.02
CA SER A 336 -4.94 6.05 2.85
C SER A 336 -6.19 5.84 3.71
N SER A 337 -6.31 6.60 4.80
CA SER A 337 -7.46 6.62 5.71
C SER A 337 -8.44 7.74 5.37
N ASP A 338 -8.54 8.08 4.08
CA ASP A 338 -9.47 9.09 3.60
C ASP A 338 -10.88 8.79 4.11
N ARG A 339 -11.47 9.79 4.78
CA ARG A 339 -12.81 9.72 5.38
C ARG A 339 -13.04 8.57 6.37
N ALA A 340 -11.99 8.06 7.01
CA ALA A 340 -12.12 7.22 8.18
C ALA A 340 -12.14 8.06 9.46
N LYS A 341 -12.75 7.54 10.53
CA LYS A 341 -12.44 7.98 11.90
C LYS A 341 -11.16 7.29 12.32
N VAL A 342 -10.19 8.05 12.80
CA VAL A 342 -8.85 7.53 13.12
C VAL A 342 -8.49 7.89 14.55
N ASP A 343 -8.08 6.88 15.30
CA ASP A 343 -7.46 7.05 16.61
C ASP A 343 -5.97 6.66 16.52
N VAL A 344 -5.10 7.47 17.10
CA VAL A 344 -3.65 7.24 17.15
C VAL A 344 -3.28 6.85 18.57
N VAL A 345 -2.91 5.60 18.75
CA VAL A 345 -2.59 5.01 20.06
C VAL A 345 -1.10 4.70 20.07
N CYS A 346 -0.35 5.46 20.85
CA CYS A 346 1.09 5.29 21.02
C CYS A 346 1.38 4.61 22.35
N GLU A 347 2.37 3.71 22.36
CA GLU A 347 2.99 3.29 23.62
C GLU A 347 3.64 4.48 24.34
N GLU A 348 3.59 4.45 25.67
CA GLU A 348 4.30 5.40 26.52
C GLU A 348 5.83 5.30 26.33
N ASN A 349 6.44 6.43 25.94
CA ASN A 349 7.89 6.54 25.80
C ASN A 349 8.42 7.69 26.66
N PRO A 350 9.29 7.43 27.66
CA PRO A 350 9.78 8.46 28.57
C PRO A 350 10.72 9.49 27.91
N GLN A 351 11.24 9.19 26.71
CA GLN A 351 12.13 10.09 25.96
C GLN A 351 11.37 10.98 24.96
N VAL A 352 10.04 10.85 24.86
CA VAL A 352 9.22 11.60 23.89
C VAL A 352 8.05 12.25 24.61
N SER A 353 7.93 13.57 24.47
CA SER A 353 6.83 14.32 25.04
C SER A 353 5.49 13.97 24.38
N PRO A 354 4.46 13.60 25.17
CA PRO A 354 3.09 13.46 24.70
C PRO A 354 2.57 14.64 23.87
N ALA A 355 2.93 15.86 24.29
CA ALA A 355 2.49 17.09 23.64
C ALA A 355 3.07 17.22 22.22
N LYS A 356 4.33 16.81 22.00
CA LYS A 356 4.94 16.81 20.66
C LYS A 356 4.26 15.82 19.71
N ILE A 357 3.81 14.68 20.22
CA ILE A 357 3.07 13.68 19.43
C ILE A 357 1.72 14.27 19.01
N ASP A 358 0.97 14.86 19.94
CA ASP A 358 -0.34 15.47 19.64
C ASP A 358 -0.21 16.66 18.68
N GLU A 359 0.79 17.53 18.88
CA GLU A 359 1.10 18.64 17.98
C GLU A 359 1.42 18.14 16.56
N LEU A 360 2.22 17.07 16.44
CA LEU A 360 2.56 16.47 15.16
C LEU A 360 1.31 15.93 14.44
N VAL A 361 0.46 15.19 15.15
CA VAL A 361 -0.81 14.64 14.61
C VAL A 361 -1.68 15.76 14.03
N ARG A 362 -1.89 16.84 14.81
CA ARG A 362 -2.68 18.01 14.39
C ARG A 362 -2.05 18.74 13.21
N THR A 363 -0.74 18.99 13.27
CA THR A 363 -0.01 19.72 12.21
C THR A 363 -0.05 18.95 10.89
N ARG A 364 0.08 17.62 10.93
CA ARG A 364 0.00 16.76 9.72
C ARG A 364 -1.40 16.76 9.12
N TYR A 365 -2.43 16.69 9.97
CA TYR A 365 -3.81 16.83 9.51
C TYR A 365 -4.05 18.19 8.85
N ALA A 366 -3.69 19.28 9.52
CA ALA A 366 -3.86 20.65 9.03
C ALA A 366 -3.13 20.90 7.71
N ALA A 367 -1.93 20.32 7.52
CA ALA A 367 -1.19 20.41 6.27
C ALA A 367 -1.94 19.74 5.10
N LEU A 368 -2.58 18.60 5.32
CA LEU A 368 -3.40 17.91 4.32
C LEU A 368 -4.69 18.69 4.03
N GLU A 369 -5.33 19.23 5.07
CA GLU A 369 -6.51 20.07 4.97
C GLU A 369 -6.27 21.31 4.12
N LYS A 370 -5.19 22.05 4.41
CA LYS A 370 -4.80 23.26 3.65
C LYS A 370 -4.59 22.97 2.17
N ARG A 371 -4.10 21.78 1.83
CA ARG A 371 -3.89 21.32 0.45
C ARG A 371 -5.15 20.73 -0.20
N GLY A 372 -6.27 20.65 0.54
CA GLY A 372 -7.47 19.93 0.11
C GLY A 372 -7.23 18.45 -0.17
N SER A 373 -6.18 17.86 0.40
CA SER A 373 -5.80 16.47 0.15
C SER A 373 -6.72 15.49 0.89
N ARG A 374 -6.67 14.22 0.49
CA ARG A 374 -7.31 13.10 1.18
C ARG A 374 -6.82 13.00 2.63
N ARG A 375 -7.74 12.79 3.58
CA ARG A 375 -7.47 12.80 5.02
C ARG A 375 -8.59 12.13 5.84
N PRO A 376 -8.36 11.77 7.12
CA PRO A 376 -9.42 11.36 8.04
C PRO A 376 -10.57 12.38 8.13
N ILE A 377 -11.75 11.95 8.58
CA ILE A 377 -12.93 12.85 8.68
C ILE A 377 -12.61 14.00 9.63
N ASP A 378 -12.18 13.66 10.83
CA ASP A 378 -11.85 14.59 11.90
C ASP A 378 -10.36 14.50 12.21
N ILE A 379 -9.85 15.48 12.97
CA ILE A 379 -8.49 15.42 13.52
C ILE A 379 -8.39 14.16 14.39
N PRO A 380 -7.44 13.26 14.13
CA PRO A 380 -7.30 12.03 14.91
C PRO A 380 -7.06 12.32 16.39
N GLN A 381 -7.66 11.52 17.27
CA GLN A 381 -7.39 11.58 18.71
C GLN A 381 -6.06 10.90 19.00
N THR A 382 -5.23 11.52 19.85
CA THR A 382 -3.99 10.93 20.32
C THR A 382 -4.21 10.32 21.70
N VAL A 383 -3.95 9.02 21.84
CA VAL A 383 -4.01 8.29 23.11
C VAL A 383 -2.63 7.75 23.39
N ILE A 384 -2.11 7.99 24.60
CA ILE A 384 -0.86 7.40 25.07
C ILE A 384 -1.20 6.46 26.21
N GLY A 385 -0.68 5.25 26.15
CA GLY A 385 -0.95 4.25 27.18
C GLY A 385 0.10 3.16 27.24
N GLY A 386 0.22 2.55 28.42
CA GLY A 386 1.02 1.36 28.60
C GLY A 386 0.31 0.11 28.09
N LYS A 387 1.09 -0.94 27.79
CA LYS A 387 0.59 -2.26 27.36
C LYS A 387 -0.36 -2.91 28.36
N ARG A 388 -0.25 -2.56 29.65
CA ARG A 388 -1.13 -3.07 30.71
C ARG A 388 -2.58 -2.60 30.54
N ASP A 389 -2.77 -1.35 30.13
CA ASP A 389 -4.10 -0.73 29.97
C ASP A 389 -4.63 -0.87 28.53
N ARG A 390 -3.71 -0.97 27.58
CA ARG A 390 -3.98 -1.11 26.13
C ARG A 390 -3.23 -2.36 25.59
N PRO A 391 -3.67 -3.60 25.92
CA PRO A 391 -2.98 -4.83 25.55
C PRO A 391 -2.92 -5.06 24.03
N GLU A 392 -3.80 -4.44 23.25
CA GLU A 392 -3.71 -4.43 21.79
C GLU A 392 -2.40 -3.84 21.25
N LEU A 393 -1.69 -2.98 22.01
CA LEU A 393 -0.35 -2.49 21.66
C LEU A 393 0.68 -3.63 21.52
N SER A 394 0.44 -4.81 22.11
CA SER A 394 1.30 -5.97 21.90
C SER A 394 1.40 -6.40 20.42
N LEU A 395 0.46 -5.98 19.57
CA LEU A 395 0.51 -6.24 18.13
C LEU A 395 1.66 -5.48 17.43
N SER A 396 1.84 -4.19 17.72
CA SER A 396 2.95 -3.41 17.14
C SER A 396 4.31 -3.92 17.65
N VAL A 397 4.38 -4.32 18.92
CA VAL A 397 5.56 -4.99 19.51
C VAL A 397 5.89 -6.28 18.78
N ALA A 398 4.89 -7.14 18.54
CA ALA A 398 5.10 -8.43 17.90
C ALA A 398 5.65 -8.26 16.48
N VAL A 399 5.12 -7.29 15.72
CA VAL A 399 5.64 -6.94 14.40
C VAL A 399 7.08 -6.43 14.49
N LEU A 400 7.39 -5.52 15.42
CA LEU A 400 8.75 -5.01 15.61
C LEU A 400 9.73 -6.09 16.02
N TRP A 401 9.30 -7.03 16.87
CA TRP A 401 10.11 -8.16 17.28
C TRP A 401 10.43 -9.07 16.09
N VAL A 402 9.42 -9.44 15.29
CA VAL A 402 9.63 -10.23 14.08
C VAL A 402 10.56 -9.50 13.10
N PHE A 403 10.35 -8.21 12.89
CA PHE A 403 11.21 -7.39 12.03
C PHE A 403 12.65 -7.36 12.54
N ARG A 404 12.86 -7.04 13.82
CA ARG A 404 14.19 -7.00 14.45
C ARG A 404 14.91 -8.34 14.35
N SER A 405 14.22 -9.43 14.71
CA SER A 405 14.80 -10.78 14.67
C SER A 405 15.18 -11.21 13.26
N TYR A 406 14.44 -10.78 12.24
CA TYR A 406 14.75 -11.06 10.84
C TYR A 406 15.86 -10.16 10.27
N ALA A 407 15.82 -8.86 10.57
CA ALA A 407 16.78 -7.89 10.06
C ALA A 407 18.22 -8.20 10.48
N GLN A 408 18.40 -8.84 11.64
CA GLN A 408 19.70 -9.21 12.20
C GLN A 408 20.18 -10.62 11.82
N VAL A 409 19.45 -11.38 11.00
CA VAL A 409 19.87 -12.74 10.62
C VAL A 409 21.16 -12.68 9.81
N GLU A 410 22.25 -13.19 10.39
CA GLU A 410 23.47 -13.49 9.65
C GLU A 410 23.21 -14.69 8.74
N THR A 411 23.36 -14.52 7.43
CA THR A 411 23.29 -15.67 6.53
C THR A 411 24.53 -16.53 6.70
N PRO A 412 24.39 -17.86 6.91
CA PRO A 412 25.54 -18.73 7.01
C PRO A 412 26.31 -18.73 5.70
N LYS A 413 27.62 -18.47 5.79
CA LYS A 413 28.58 -18.91 4.79
C LYS A 413 28.46 -20.44 4.70
N GLY A 414 28.62 -20.99 3.49
CA GLY A 414 28.35 -22.40 3.21
C GLY A 414 29.04 -23.38 4.17
N SER A 415 28.56 -24.62 4.10
CA SER A 415 29.01 -25.87 4.75
C SER A 415 28.27 -26.31 6.02
N GLN A 416 28.05 -27.62 6.04
CA GLN A 416 27.32 -28.51 6.93
C GLN A 416 27.37 -28.24 8.45
N GLY A 417 26.29 -28.62 9.14
CA GLY A 417 26.27 -28.85 10.58
C GLY A 417 25.16 -28.12 11.33
N HIS A 418 24.07 -28.84 11.60
CA HIS A 418 23.04 -28.63 12.63
C HIS A 418 22.43 -27.22 12.88
N ARG A 419 21.13 -27.11 12.54
CA ARG A 419 20.14 -26.04 12.87
C ARG A 419 20.66 -24.60 12.78
N LYS A 420 20.51 -24.02 11.58
CA LYS A 420 20.77 -22.59 11.28
C LYS A 420 19.85 -21.68 12.12
N PRO A 421 20.39 -20.79 12.99
CA PRO A 421 19.62 -19.80 13.74
C PRO A 421 18.73 -18.88 12.87
N GLY A 422 19.04 -18.75 11.57
CA GLY A 422 18.29 -17.93 10.62
C GLY A 422 16.94 -18.49 10.17
N GLU A 423 16.75 -19.82 10.17
CA GLU A 423 15.57 -20.45 9.58
C GLU A 423 14.29 -20.16 10.40
N THR A 424 14.42 -19.99 11.71
CA THR A 424 13.27 -19.71 12.59
C THR A 424 12.81 -18.25 12.50
N SER A 425 13.73 -17.29 12.44
CA SER A 425 13.39 -15.86 12.28
C SER A 425 12.83 -15.58 10.89
N GLU A 426 13.37 -16.21 9.85
CA GLU A 426 12.87 -16.12 8.48
C GLU A 426 11.44 -16.67 8.38
N ARG A 427 11.18 -17.88 8.90
CA ARG A 427 9.82 -18.45 8.92
C ARG A 427 8.81 -17.55 9.64
N ARG A 428 9.20 -16.92 10.76
CA ARG A 428 8.33 -15.97 11.48
C ARG A 428 8.06 -14.71 10.65
N PHE A 429 9.07 -14.16 10.00
CA PHE A 429 8.89 -13.01 9.11
C PHE A 429 7.96 -13.33 7.95
N GLU A 430 8.17 -14.48 7.30
CA GLU A 430 7.32 -14.95 6.20
C GLU A 430 5.88 -15.23 6.66
N SER A 431 5.66 -15.69 7.89
CA SER A 431 4.29 -15.95 8.40
C SER A 431 3.41 -14.71 8.55
N ILE A 432 3.98 -13.51 8.63
CA ILE A 432 3.24 -12.25 8.70
C ILE A 432 3.64 -11.27 7.58
N ARG A 433 4.35 -11.76 6.56
CA ARG A 433 4.96 -10.93 5.52
C ARG A 433 3.92 -10.16 4.71
N ASP A 434 2.78 -10.79 4.45
CA ASP A 434 1.62 -10.23 3.77
C ASP A 434 0.97 -9.07 4.57
N LYS A 435 1.12 -9.09 5.89
CA LYS A 435 0.64 -8.03 6.80
C LYS A 435 1.57 -6.83 6.79
N ILE A 436 2.88 -7.01 6.62
CA ILE A 436 3.87 -5.92 6.54
C ILE A 436 3.86 -5.30 5.13
N ARG A 437 3.11 -4.22 4.97
CA ARG A 437 2.86 -3.58 3.67
C ARG A 437 4.00 -2.69 3.18
N LEU A 438 4.75 -2.09 4.10
CA LEU A 438 5.88 -1.23 3.78
C LEU A 438 6.95 -1.32 4.86
N ILE A 439 8.20 -1.44 4.45
CA ILE A 439 9.37 -1.15 5.29
C ILE A 439 10.11 0.00 4.63
N MET A 440 10.34 1.09 5.35
CA MET A 440 11.04 2.28 4.88
C MET A 440 12.39 2.44 5.58
N SER A 441 13.44 2.54 4.78
CA SER A 441 14.79 2.88 5.24
C SER A 441 15.05 4.35 4.95
N LEU A 442 15.08 5.19 5.98
CA LEU A 442 15.49 6.60 5.82
C LEU A 442 16.96 6.75 5.38
N PRO A 443 17.93 5.97 5.91
CA PRO A 443 19.33 6.13 5.53
C PRO A 443 19.60 5.90 4.05
N THR A 444 18.86 4.97 3.43
CA THR A 444 19.03 4.61 2.01
C THR A 444 17.93 5.19 1.11
N ALA A 445 16.95 5.90 1.68
CA ALA A 445 15.72 6.33 1.02
C ALA A 445 14.99 5.20 0.25
N GLN A 446 15.08 3.96 0.77
CA GLN A 446 14.49 2.80 0.12
C GLN A 446 13.19 2.36 0.78
N ASN A 447 12.21 2.10 -0.09
CA ASN A 447 10.97 1.44 0.28
C ASN A 447 11.03 -0.04 -0.12
N PHE A 448 10.61 -0.91 0.77
CA PHE A 448 10.43 -2.34 0.55
C PHE A 448 8.95 -2.68 0.68
N THR A 449 8.43 -3.40 -0.30
CA THR A 449 7.02 -3.78 -0.45
C THR A 449 6.94 -5.27 -0.70
N LEU A 450 5.76 -5.86 -0.87
CA LEU A 450 5.66 -7.27 -1.24
C LEU A 450 6.44 -7.61 -2.51
N ASN A 451 6.43 -6.71 -3.52
CA ASN A 451 7.14 -6.93 -4.78
C ASN A 451 8.64 -6.57 -4.71
N LYS A 452 9.04 -5.74 -3.74
CA LYS A 452 10.43 -5.36 -3.50
C LYS A 452 10.82 -5.81 -2.10
N HIS A 453 11.20 -7.08 -1.99
CA HIS A 453 11.48 -7.75 -0.73
C HIS A 453 12.57 -7.03 0.09
N PHE A 454 12.31 -6.93 1.40
CA PHE A 454 13.33 -6.58 2.38
C PHE A 454 14.16 -7.84 2.68
N TYR A 455 15.47 -7.68 2.76
CA TYR A 455 16.40 -8.74 3.13
C TYR A 455 17.15 -8.34 4.40
N PRO A 456 17.63 -9.32 5.20
CA PRO A 456 18.44 -9.05 6.39
C PRO A 456 19.66 -8.17 6.07
N TRP A 457 20.08 -7.36 7.05
CA TRP A 457 21.19 -6.43 6.90
C TRP A 457 22.49 -7.17 6.64
N GLN A 458 23.19 -6.80 5.57
CA GLN A 458 24.42 -7.48 5.16
C GLN A 458 25.56 -7.15 6.12
N GLY A 459 26.12 -8.18 6.77
CA GLY A 459 27.15 -8.00 7.80
C GLY A 459 26.67 -7.13 8.97
N GLY A 460 25.36 -7.17 9.27
CA GLY A 460 24.74 -6.30 10.26
C GLY A 460 24.56 -4.85 9.83
N ASN A 461 25.07 -4.41 8.67
CA ASN A 461 25.05 -2.99 8.32
C ASN A 461 23.71 -2.56 7.70
N PRO A 462 22.93 -1.66 8.34
CA PRO A 462 21.63 -1.20 7.85
C PRO A 462 21.74 -0.28 6.62
N LEU A 463 22.96 0.12 6.24
CA LEU A 463 23.27 0.96 5.08
C LEU A 463 23.67 0.14 3.84
N MET A 464 24.09 -1.13 4.01
CA MET A 464 24.55 -1.96 2.91
C MET A 464 23.42 -2.68 2.18
N ARG A 465 23.54 -2.71 0.85
CA ARG A 465 22.51 -3.24 -0.05
C ARG A 465 22.85 -4.68 -0.44
N ARG A 466 21.92 -5.63 -0.25
CA ARG A 466 21.96 -6.88 -1.01
C ARG A 466 21.56 -6.61 -2.46
N SER A 467 22.47 -6.88 -3.41
CA SER A 467 22.11 -6.96 -4.82
C SER A 467 21.37 -8.28 -5.08
N LYS A 468 20.48 -8.28 -6.08
CA LYS A 468 19.59 -9.40 -6.47
C LYS A 468 20.32 -10.67 -6.94
N ALA A 469 21.65 -10.74 -6.83
CA ALA A 469 22.49 -11.70 -7.57
C ALA A 469 22.55 -13.13 -7.01
N TYR A 470 21.83 -13.48 -5.94
CA TYR A 470 21.99 -14.78 -5.27
C TYR A 470 20.69 -15.47 -4.83
N LEU A 471 19.65 -15.43 -5.67
CA LEU A 471 18.48 -16.30 -5.53
C LEU A 471 18.09 -16.88 -6.89
N SER A 472 19.02 -17.57 -7.53
CA SER A 472 18.65 -18.73 -8.35
C SER A 472 18.32 -19.86 -7.38
N LEU A 473 17.05 -19.97 -6.96
CA LEU A 473 16.56 -21.24 -6.42
C LEU A 473 16.73 -22.29 -7.53
N PRO A 474 17.20 -23.51 -7.23
CA PRO A 474 17.26 -24.57 -8.22
C PRO A 474 15.85 -24.82 -8.76
N ARG A 475 15.79 -24.98 -10.09
CA ARG A 475 14.58 -25.16 -10.91
C ARG A 475 13.67 -26.27 -10.41
#